data_AF-A0A800JC80-F1
#
_entry.id   AF-A0A800JC80-F1
#
_cell.length_a   1.000
_cell.length_b   1.000
_cell.length_c   1.000
_cell.angle_alpha   90.00
_cell.angle_beta   90.00
_cell.angle_gamma   90.00
#
_symmetry.space_group_name_H-M   'P 1'
#
loop_
_entity.id
_entity.type
_entity.pdbx_description
1 polymer ?
#
loop_
_entity_poly.entity_id
_entity_poly.type
_entity_poly.pdbx_seq_one_letter_code
_entity_poly.pdbx_strand_id
1 'polypeptide(L)'
;MSSSQRVLLLRELYGELKWFSNGDVKIWIRVFWKMFTNGKYVGEIKNREPSGSGTLTLSNGGKYVGEWKDGKEHGQGTFTWYDGRKYVGEWKNGKVHGQGEFTWSNGDKYEGEWKKGEKHGQGTVTFSGGGKWIGEFRRVKPWNITGYDKDGNIIGKFVNGVEQ
;
A
#
# COMPACT_ATOMS: atom_id res chain seq x y z
N MET A 1 12.97 25.57 13.22
CA MET A 1 11.60 26.00 12.84
C MET A 1 10.64 24.91 13.28
N SER A 2 9.69 25.22 14.15
CA SER A 2 8.75 24.26 14.73
C SER A 2 7.95 23.57 13.61
N SER A 3 8.13 22.27 13.44
CA SER A 3 7.33 21.47 12.51
C SER A 3 5.94 21.29 13.14
N SER A 4 5.08 22.30 12.98
CA SER A 4 3.68 22.17 13.37
C SER A 4 3.09 21.06 12.52
N GLN A 5 2.58 19.98 13.12
CA GLN A 5 1.76 19.01 12.40
C GLN A 5 0.63 19.76 11.71
N ARG A 6 0.54 19.64 10.38
CA ARG A 6 -0.47 20.31 9.55
C ARG A 6 -1.40 19.24 8.97
N VAL A 7 -2.65 19.62 8.75
CA VAL A 7 -3.71 18.71 8.29
C VAL A 7 -4.07 19.06 6.84
N LEU A 8 -4.14 18.05 5.98
CA LEU A 8 -4.70 18.15 4.63
C LEU A 8 -5.91 17.22 4.49
N LEU A 9 -6.83 17.61 3.61
CA LEU A 9 -7.96 16.79 3.19
C LEU A 9 -7.72 16.31 1.76
N LEU A 10 -7.92 15.02 1.52
CA LEU A 10 -7.87 14.40 0.20
C LEU A 10 -9.27 14.37 -0.40
N ARG A 11 -9.38 14.79 -1.67
CA ARG A 11 -10.65 14.78 -2.41
C ARG A 11 -10.41 14.40 -3.86
N GLU A 12 -11.37 13.74 -4.46
CA GLU A 12 -11.41 13.55 -5.90
C GLU A 12 -12.22 14.67 -6.55
N LEU A 13 -11.64 15.35 -7.55
CA LEU A 13 -12.28 16.37 -8.36
C LEU A 13 -11.98 16.09 -9.83
N TYR A 14 -13.03 15.94 -10.65
CA TYR A 14 -12.90 15.66 -12.09
C TYR A 14 -12.05 14.42 -12.41
N GLY A 15 -12.09 13.40 -11.56
CA GLY A 15 -11.30 12.17 -11.70
C GLY A 15 -9.86 12.26 -11.18
N GLU A 16 -9.47 13.38 -10.55
CA GLU A 16 -8.13 13.57 -9.99
C GLU A 16 -8.16 13.77 -8.47
N LEU A 17 -7.25 13.10 -7.76
CA LEU A 17 -7.04 13.30 -6.33
C LEU A 17 -6.26 14.59 -6.07
N LYS A 18 -6.80 15.45 -5.19
CA LYS A 18 -6.24 16.76 -4.84
C LYS A 18 -6.23 16.97 -3.33
N TRP A 19 -5.19 17.68 -2.86
CA TRP A 19 -4.98 18.03 -1.46
C TRP A 19 -5.49 19.44 -1.15
N PHE A 20 -6.21 19.59 -0.03
CA PHE A 20 -6.78 20.87 0.42
C PHE A 20 -6.39 21.16 1.86
N SER A 21 -6.05 22.41 2.17
CA SER A 21 -5.87 22.83 3.55
C SER A 21 -7.23 23.10 4.21
N ASN A 22 -7.31 22.93 5.53
CA ASN A 22 -8.51 23.26 6.29
C ASN A 22 -8.92 24.74 6.17
N GLY A 23 -7.98 25.64 5.81
CA GLY A 23 -8.22 27.09 5.70
C GLY A 23 -8.74 27.55 4.34
N ASP A 24 -8.65 26.73 3.29
CA ASP A 24 -9.11 27.08 1.94
C ASP A 24 -10.63 26.90 1.75
N VAL A 25 -11.35 26.51 2.81
CA VAL A 25 -12.80 26.26 2.78
C VAL A 25 -13.54 27.57 3.09
N LYS A 26 -14.01 28.30 2.06
CA LYS A 26 -14.89 29.47 2.24
C LYS A 26 -16.13 29.08 3.08
N ILE A 27 -16.46 29.95 4.03
CA ILE A 27 -17.33 29.79 5.21
C ILE A 27 -18.80 29.32 4.99
N TRP A 28 -19.21 28.87 3.80
CA TRP A 28 -20.59 28.42 3.54
C TRP A 28 -20.82 26.89 3.57
N ILE A 29 -19.79 26.05 3.79
CA ILE A 29 -19.91 24.59 3.62
C ILE A 29 -19.24 23.77 4.74
N ARG A 30 -19.50 24.08 6.02
CA ARG A 30 -18.88 23.30 7.13
C ARG A 30 -19.44 21.88 7.29
N VAL A 31 -20.66 21.64 6.79
CA VAL A 31 -21.36 20.34 6.86
C VAL A 31 -21.33 19.62 5.51
N PHE A 32 -21.69 20.32 4.44
CA PHE A 32 -21.86 19.70 3.12
C PHE A 32 -20.52 19.25 2.50
N TRP A 33 -19.38 19.88 2.78
CA TRP A 33 -18.06 19.46 2.27
C TRP A 33 -17.44 18.31 3.05
N LYS A 34 -17.85 18.12 4.31
CA LYS A 34 -17.32 17.03 5.15
C LYS A 34 -17.78 15.66 4.61
N MET A 35 -18.94 15.62 3.96
CA MET A 35 -19.49 14.43 3.28
C MET A 35 -18.69 13.99 2.04
N PHE A 36 -17.92 14.89 1.41
CA PHE A 36 -17.13 14.59 0.19
C PHE A 36 -15.62 14.45 0.43
N THR A 37 -15.21 14.20 1.67
CA THR A 37 -13.79 14.02 2.00
C THR A 37 -13.41 12.56 1.84
N ASN A 38 -12.49 12.27 0.90
CA ASN A 38 -12.02 10.90 0.63
C ASN A 38 -10.95 10.46 1.64
N GLY A 39 -10.28 11.41 2.29
CA GLY A 39 -9.37 11.10 3.37
C GLY A 39 -8.83 12.34 4.09
N LYS A 40 -8.18 12.09 5.23
CA LYS A 40 -7.52 13.08 6.07
C LYS A 40 -6.05 12.70 6.21
N TYR A 41 -5.17 13.62 5.88
CA TYR A 41 -3.74 13.51 6.09
C TYR A 41 -3.29 14.33 7.30
N VAL A 42 -2.40 13.74 8.10
CA VAL A 42 -1.73 14.41 9.21
C VAL A 42 -0.24 14.06 9.13
N GLY A 43 0.61 15.06 8.99
CA GLY A 43 2.04 14.85 8.88
C GLY A 43 2.79 16.11 8.47
N GLU A 44 3.97 15.89 7.95
CA GLU A 44 4.83 16.92 7.36
C GLU A 44 4.28 17.38 5.99
N ILE A 45 4.31 18.69 5.74
CA ILE A 45 3.74 19.29 4.53
C ILE A 45 4.73 20.28 3.93
N LYS A 46 5.02 20.11 2.63
CA LYS A 46 5.85 21.01 1.84
C LYS A 46 5.09 21.40 0.58
N ASN A 47 5.10 22.68 0.21
CA ASN A 47 4.40 23.18 -0.98
C ASN A 47 2.91 22.79 -1.06
N ARG A 48 2.22 22.74 0.09
CA ARG A 48 0.80 22.32 0.23
C ARG A 48 0.52 20.84 -0.09
N GLU A 49 1.56 20.02 -0.12
CA GLU A 49 1.47 18.58 -0.35
C GLU A 49 2.10 17.79 0.80
N PRO A 50 1.63 16.56 1.07
CA PRO A 50 2.34 15.60 1.92
C PRO A 50 3.80 15.41 1.50
N SER A 51 4.69 15.46 2.48
CA SER A 51 6.13 15.25 2.31
C SER A 51 6.73 14.77 3.62
N GLY A 52 7.74 13.91 3.63
CA GLY A 52 8.31 13.39 4.88
C GLY A 52 7.36 12.38 5.54
N SER A 53 7.34 12.29 6.87
CA SER A 53 6.51 11.29 7.56
C SER A 53 5.07 11.76 7.72
N GLY A 54 4.11 10.86 7.51
CA GLY A 54 2.70 11.18 7.73
C GLY A 54 1.73 10.01 7.68
N THR A 55 0.50 10.29 8.11
CA THR A 55 -0.61 9.35 8.13
C THR A 55 -1.75 9.86 7.26
N LEU A 56 -2.21 9.04 6.32
CA LEU A 56 -3.47 9.24 5.59
C LEU A 56 -4.51 8.27 6.11
N THR A 57 -5.66 8.78 6.55
CA THR A 57 -6.85 7.99 6.89
C THR A 57 -7.92 8.24 5.85
N LEU A 58 -8.30 7.20 5.10
CA LEU A 58 -9.36 7.25 4.09
C LEU A 58 -10.75 7.15 4.74
N SER A 59 -11.76 7.70 4.07
CA SER A 59 -13.15 7.66 4.53
C SER A 59 -13.71 6.24 4.61
N ASN A 60 -13.21 5.31 3.78
CA ASN A 60 -13.57 3.90 3.82
C ASN A 60 -12.90 3.12 4.97
N GLY A 61 -12.08 3.76 5.81
CA GLY A 61 -11.35 3.13 6.91
C GLY A 61 -9.94 2.65 6.57
N GLY A 62 -9.53 2.69 5.29
CA GLY A 62 -8.15 2.42 4.89
C GLY A 62 -7.18 3.44 5.50
N LYS A 63 -5.96 3.00 5.84
CA LYS A 63 -4.96 3.84 6.50
C LYS A 63 -3.57 3.58 5.93
N TYR A 64 -2.89 4.65 5.53
CA TYR A 64 -1.46 4.64 5.24
C TYR A 64 -0.68 5.35 6.34
N VAL A 65 0.43 4.76 6.77
CA VAL A 65 1.43 5.37 7.66
C VAL A 65 2.79 5.13 7.04
N GLY A 66 3.51 6.19 6.72
CA GLY A 66 4.82 6.06 6.08
C GLY A 66 5.37 7.37 5.56
N GLU A 67 6.34 7.24 4.66
CA GLU A 67 7.00 8.37 4.04
C GLU A 67 6.22 8.89 2.82
N TRP A 68 6.38 10.18 2.57
CA TRP A 68 5.68 10.93 1.53
C TRP A 68 6.68 11.76 0.74
N LYS A 69 6.44 11.88 -0.56
CA LYS A 69 7.20 12.76 -1.44
C LYS A 69 6.28 13.31 -2.53
N ASP A 70 6.27 14.64 -2.68
CA ASP A 70 5.49 15.34 -3.70
C ASP A 70 4.03 14.87 -3.74
N GLY A 71 3.43 14.78 -2.55
CA GLY A 71 2.04 14.40 -2.33
C GLY A 71 1.68 12.93 -2.55
N LYS A 72 2.67 12.05 -2.72
CA LYS A 72 2.50 10.62 -2.95
C LYS A 72 3.22 9.77 -1.91
N GLU A 73 2.70 8.58 -1.64
CA GLU A 73 3.37 7.57 -0.83
C GLU A 73 4.73 7.21 -1.45
N HIS A 74 5.75 7.19 -0.61
CA HIS A 74 7.15 6.96 -1.00
C HIS A 74 7.90 6.24 0.12
N GLY A 75 9.12 5.77 -0.13
CA GLY A 75 9.98 5.20 0.92
C GLY A 75 9.33 4.01 1.63
N GLN A 76 9.53 3.87 2.93
CA GLN A 76 8.89 2.83 3.74
C GLN A 76 7.49 3.24 4.19
N GLY A 77 6.55 2.30 4.13
CA GLY A 77 5.19 2.56 4.58
C GLY A 77 4.37 1.31 4.83
N THR A 78 3.38 1.47 5.70
CA THR A 78 2.35 0.48 5.98
C THR A 78 1.00 0.97 5.48
N PHE A 79 0.32 0.17 4.66
CA PHE A 79 -1.08 0.38 4.31
C PHE A 79 -1.94 -0.73 4.91
N THR A 80 -2.97 -0.34 5.64
CA THR A 80 -4.00 -1.25 6.18
C THR A 80 -5.31 -0.96 5.47
N TRP A 81 -5.89 -1.97 4.84
CA TRP A 81 -7.21 -1.89 4.21
C TRP A 81 -8.31 -2.10 5.26
N TYR A 82 -9.50 -1.59 4.97
CA TYR A 82 -10.67 -1.74 5.85
C TYR A 82 -11.12 -3.20 6.01
N ASP A 83 -10.80 -4.05 5.03
CA ASP A 83 -11.12 -5.49 5.01
C ASP A 83 -10.07 -6.35 5.72
N GLY A 84 -9.10 -5.74 6.40
CA GLY A 84 -8.06 -6.42 7.17
C GLY A 84 -6.82 -6.79 6.38
N ARG A 85 -6.78 -6.57 5.06
CA ARG A 85 -5.53 -6.70 4.30
C ARG A 85 -4.50 -5.69 4.80
N LYS A 86 -3.22 -6.02 4.69
CA LYS A 86 -2.11 -5.16 5.13
C LYS A 86 -0.92 -5.30 4.19
N TYR A 87 -0.23 -4.19 3.95
CA TYR A 87 1.03 -4.15 3.22
C TYR A 87 2.04 -3.40 4.07
N VAL A 88 3.25 -3.93 4.18
CA VAL A 88 4.39 -3.29 4.83
C VAL A 88 5.57 -3.40 3.87
N GLY A 89 6.11 -2.27 3.44
CA GLY A 89 7.27 -2.30 2.54
C GLY A 89 7.51 -0.98 1.84
N GLU A 90 8.21 -1.07 0.71
CA GLU A 90 8.61 0.08 -0.08
C GLU A 90 7.49 0.62 -0.98
N TRP A 91 7.46 1.94 -1.11
CA TRP A 91 6.52 2.70 -1.92
C TRP A 91 7.29 3.62 -2.87
N LYS A 92 6.78 3.76 -4.09
CA LYS A 92 7.31 4.68 -5.09
C LYS A 92 6.19 5.28 -5.90
N ASN A 93 6.01 6.59 -5.77
CA ASN A 93 5.02 7.38 -6.52
C ASN A 93 3.60 6.84 -6.33
N GLY A 94 3.22 6.53 -5.09
CA GLY A 94 1.88 6.05 -4.74
C GLY A 94 1.61 4.59 -5.09
N LYS A 95 2.65 3.81 -5.38
CA LYS A 95 2.54 2.38 -5.67
C LYS A 95 3.51 1.58 -4.82
N VAL A 96 3.08 0.40 -4.37
CA VAL A 96 3.99 -0.59 -3.78
C VAL A 96 5.08 -0.98 -4.79
N HIS A 97 6.31 -1.03 -4.30
CA HIS A 97 7.53 -1.22 -5.08
C HIS A 97 8.59 -1.86 -4.19
N GLY A 98 9.73 -2.31 -4.74
CA GLY A 98 10.85 -2.80 -3.92
C GLY A 98 10.49 -4.03 -3.10
N GLN A 99 11.04 -4.16 -1.91
CA GLN A 99 10.70 -5.26 -0.99
C GLN A 99 9.46 -4.94 -0.16
N GLY A 100 8.63 -5.95 0.09
CA GLY A 100 7.53 -5.82 1.03
C GLY A 100 6.75 -7.10 1.32
N GLU A 101 6.05 -7.08 2.44
CA GLU A 101 5.11 -8.10 2.89
C GLU A 101 3.67 -7.65 2.65
N PHE A 102 2.88 -8.46 1.98
CA PHE A 102 1.43 -8.32 1.89
C PHE A 102 0.76 -9.45 2.66
N THR A 103 -0.09 -9.10 3.61
CA THR A 103 -0.94 -10.04 4.35
C THR A 103 -2.38 -9.91 3.85
N TRP A 104 -2.96 -11.02 3.40
CA TRP A 104 -4.37 -11.12 3.05
C TRP A 104 -5.25 -11.23 4.30
N SER A 105 -6.54 -10.92 4.17
CA SER A 105 -7.49 -10.98 5.29
C SER A 105 -7.72 -12.40 5.82
N ASN A 106 -7.44 -13.43 5.00
CA ASN A 106 -7.48 -14.83 5.40
C ASN A 106 -6.20 -15.31 6.14
N GLY A 107 -5.22 -14.42 6.32
CA GLY A 107 -3.95 -14.74 7.00
C GLY A 107 -2.84 -15.25 6.08
N ASP A 108 -3.10 -15.46 4.79
CA ASP A 108 -2.04 -15.75 3.81
C ASP A 108 -1.11 -14.55 3.71
N LYS A 109 0.14 -14.80 3.30
CA LYS A 109 1.17 -13.77 3.18
C LYS A 109 1.98 -13.92 1.91
N TYR A 110 2.42 -12.80 1.36
CA TYR A 110 3.45 -12.75 0.33
C TYR A 110 4.56 -11.83 0.80
N GLU A 111 5.78 -12.33 0.80
CA GLU A 111 6.99 -11.56 1.07
C GLU A 111 7.89 -11.65 -0.16
N GLY A 112 8.31 -10.52 -0.70
CA GLY A 112 9.21 -10.51 -1.86
C GLY A 112 9.19 -9.19 -2.62
N GLU A 113 9.65 -9.24 -3.87
CA GLU A 113 9.76 -8.02 -4.67
C GLU A 113 8.41 -7.59 -5.26
N TRP A 114 8.28 -6.27 -5.40
CA TRP A 114 7.13 -5.58 -5.95
C TRP A 114 7.58 -4.60 -7.03
N LYS A 115 6.81 -4.51 -8.10
CA LYS A 115 7.04 -3.55 -9.18
C LYS A 115 5.72 -2.97 -9.67
N LYS A 116 5.54 -1.67 -9.44
CA LYS A 116 4.37 -0.90 -9.89
C LYS A 116 3.02 -1.49 -9.42
N GLY A 117 2.96 -2.05 -8.21
CA GLY A 117 1.73 -2.66 -7.69
C GLY A 117 1.67 -4.18 -7.81
N GLU A 118 2.61 -4.82 -8.51
CA GLU A 118 2.55 -6.25 -8.83
C GLU A 118 3.69 -7.01 -8.19
N LYS A 119 3.39 -8.24 -7.73
CA LYS A 119 4.42 -9.22 -7.32
C LYS A 119 5.40 -9.46 -8.46
N HIS A 120 6.69 -9.39 -8.17
CA HIS A 120 7.77 -9.51 -9.13
C HIS A 120 8.99 -10.15 -8.48
N GLY A 121 9.97 -10.59 -9.28
CA GLY A 121 11.26 -11.07 -8.78
C GLY A 121 11.10 -12.25 -7.83
N GLN A 122 12.01 -12.37 -6.87
CA GLN A 122 11.94 -13.45 -5.87
C GLN A 122 10.87 -13.15 -4.80
N GLY A 123 10.15 -14.19 -4.38
CA GLY A 123 9.21 -14.08 -3.29
C GLY A 123 8.74 -15.42 -2.74
N THR A 124 8.08 -15.35 -1.59
CA THR A 124 7.46 -16.47 -0.90
C THR A 124 5.99 -16.15 -0.64
N VAL A 125 5.09 -17.02 -1.09
CA VAL A 125 3.70 -17.04 -0.61
C VAL A 125 3.62 -18.07 0.49
N THR A 126 3.13 -17.68 1.67
CA THR A 126 2.87 -18.57 2.80
C THR A 126 1.37 -18.59 3.04
N PHE A 127 0.75 -19.78 3.00
CA PHE A 127 -0.65 -19.93 3.32
C PHE A 127 -0.84 -20.09 4.82
N SER A 128 -1.96 -19.61 5.34
CA SER A 128 -2.36 -19.78 6.75
C SER A 128 -2.34 -21.25 7.22
N GLY A 129 -2.58 -22.20 6.31
CA GLY A 129 -2.49 -23.65 6.55
C GLY A 129 -1.05 -24.23 6.57
N GLY A 130 -0.01 -23.42 6.40
CA GLY A 130 1.40 -23.79 6.54
C GLY A 130 2.14 -24.11 5.24
N GLY A 131 1.43 -24.40 4.15
CA GLY A 131 2.06 -24.57 2.83
C GLY A 131 2.69 -23.28 2.31
N LYS A 132 3.68 -23.39 1.44
CA LYS A 132 4.37 -22.23 0.86
C LYS A 132 4.80 -22.43 -0.59
N TRP A 133 4.79 -21.36 -1.39
CA TRP A 133 5.35 -21.32 -2.73
C TRP A 133 6.53 -20.35 -2.75
N ILE A 134 7.70 -20.82 -3.17
CA ILE A 134 8.95 -20.05 -3.13
C ILE A 134 9.55 -19.96 -4.53
N GLY A 135 9.91 -18.76 -4.96
CA GLY A 135 10.74 -18.53 -6.15
C GLY A 135 10.39 -17.27 -6.94
N GLU A 136 10.54 -17.33 -8.27
CA GLU A 136 10.41 -16.16 -9.15
C GLU A 136 8.97 -15.91 -9.64
N PHE A 137 8.49 -14.68 -9.49
CA PHE A 137 7.26 -14.16 -10.06
C PHE A 137 7.51 -13.14 -11.19
N ARG A 138 6.73 -13.23 -12.28
CA ARG A 138 6.74 -12.26 -13.39
C ARG A 138 5.35 -11.70 -13.62
N ARG A 139 5.15 -10.42 -13.27
CA ARG A 139 3.85 -9.73 -13.39
C ARG A 139 2.75 -10.57 -12.72
N VAL A 140 2.95 -10.88 -11.44
CA VAL A 140 2.04 -11.72 -10.62
C VAL A 140 2.07 -13.22 -10.94
N LYS A 141 2.52 -13.64 -12.14
CA LYS A 141 2.52 -15.06 -12.54
C LYS A 141 3.69 -15.82 -11.94
N PRO A 142 3.49 -17.07 -11.47
CA PRO A 142 4.59 -17.95 -11.10
C PRO A 142 5.47 -18.22 -12.34
N TRP A 143 6.79 -18.19 -12.18
CA TRP A 143 7.74 -18.43 -13.27
C TRP A 143 8.65 -19.62 -12.95
N ASN A 144 9.49 -19.49 -11.92
CA ASN A 144 10.36 -20.54 -11.41
C ASN A 144 10.06 -20.72 -9.93
N ILE A 145 9.04 -21.51 -9.60
CA ILE A 145 8.51 -21.64 -8.24
C ILE A 145 8.52 -23.11 -7.83
N THR A 146 8.86 -23.39 -6.57
CA THR A 146 8.59 -24.69 -5.92
C THR A 146 7.57 -24.51 -4.79
N GLY A 147 6.52 -25.33 -4.80
CA GLY A 147 5.52 -25.43 -3.76
C GLY A 147 5.90 -26.50 -2.73
N TYR A 148 5.69 -26.20 -1.46
CA TYR A 148 5.91 -27.09 -0.33
C TYR A 148 4.66 -27.16 0.54
N ASP A 149 4.35 -28.35 1.08
CA ASP A 149 3.36 -28.47 2.15
C ASP A 149 3.93 -28.00 3.51
N LYS A 150 3.13 -28.12 4.57
CA LYS A 150 3.51 -27.77 5.94
C LYS A 150 4.65 -28.62 6.52
N ASP A 151 4.87 -29.81 5.98
CA ASP A 151 5.87 -30.77 6.41
C ASP A 151 7.17 -30.64 5.60
N GLY A 152 7.18 -29.78 4.58
CA GLY A 152 8.32 -29.50 3.71
C GLY A 152 8.42 -30.40 2.49
N ASN A 153 7.41 -31.22 2.20
CA ASN A 153 7.39 -32.04 0.98
C ASN A 153 7.02 -31.17 -0.21
N ILE A 154 7.64 -31.44 -1.36
CA ILE A 154 7.31 -30.75 -2.61
C ILE A 154 5.93 -31.19 -3.07
N ILE A 155 5.05 -30.21 -3.34
CA ILE A 155 3.67 -30.44 -3.80
C ILE A 155 3.40 -29.93 -5.22
N GLY A 156 4.34 -29.20 -5.83
CA GLY A 156 4.20 -28.69 -7.18
C GLY A 156 5.39 -27.82 -7.60
N LYS A 157 5.55 -27.63 -8.90
CA LYS A 157 6.59 -26.77 -9.47
C LYS A 157 6.08 -26.01 -10.69
N PHE A 158 6.56 -24.79 -10.84
CA PHE A 158 6.52 -24.05 -12.10
C PHE A 158 7.94 -23.90 -12.63
N VAL A 159 8.14 -24.22 -13.91
CA VAL A 159 9.40 -24.02 -14.63
C VAL A 159 9.10 -23.20 -15.87
N ASN A 160 9.74 -22.03 -15.99
CA ASN A 160 9.47 -21.07 -17.07
C ASN A 160 7.96 -20.76 -17.26
N GLY A 161 7.22 -20.69 -16.15
CA GLY A 161 5.79 -20.39 -16.13
C GLY A 161 4.86 -21.56 -16.48
N VAL A 162 5.39 -22.77 -16.64
CA VAL A 162 4.63 -23.99 -16.92
C VAL A 162 4.64 -24.90 -15.69
N GLU A 163 3.45 -25.33 -15.25
CA GLU A 163 3.27 -26.31 -14.17
C GLU A 163 3.80 -27.69 -14.60
N GLN A 164 4.50 -28.38 -13.70
CA GLN A 164 5.13 -29.68 -13.94
C GLN A 164 4.43 -30.79 -13.15
#